data_AF-A0A382STE2-F1
#
_entry.id   AF-A0A382STE2-F1
#
_cell.length_a   1.000
_cell.length_b   1.000
_cell.length_c   1.000
_cell.angle_alpha   90.00
_cell.angle_beta   90.00
_cell.angle_gamma   90.00
#
_symmetry.space_group_name_H-M   'P 1'
#
loop_
_entity.id
_entity.type
_entity.pdbx_description
1 polymer ?
#
loop_
_entity_poly.entity_id
_entity_poly.type
_entity_poly.pdbx_seq_one_letter_code
_entity_poly.pdbx_strand_id
1 'polypeptide(L)'
;MMHYLKFAPLVLGLLACGCTTPEKSVYIYDPSGPLPGHSNHGDAFNAGPRQAAYFIGGTGNVSFPITTSSPKAQKFFNQGVGQLHGFWYLEAERSFRQVLILDPGNPMAYWGMAMANNGNSKRAKGLIEKAETEKERTDERGRMWISALDTYHRNPKIDKKKRQSAYLKALRHISSKYPEDLEAKAFVALQLYRNGVKGKKTDHYESIDKIIGEVLAKNPMHPCHHYRIHLWDHK
;
A
#
# COMPACT_ATOMS: atom_id res chain seq x y z
N MET A 1 75.86 -39.09 -1.59
CA MET A 1 75.47 -38.40 -0.34
C MET A 1 74.02 -38.72 -0.05
N MET A 2 73.78 -39.69 0.84
CA MET A 2 72.44 -40.07 1.33
C MET A 2 71.98 -39.06 2.38
N HIS A 3 70.82 -38.43 2.20
CA HIS A 3 70.12 -37.75 3.29
C HIS A 3 68.70 -38.31 3.41
N TYR A 4 68.46 -38.87 4.59
CA TYR A 4 67.26 -39.55 5.04
C TYR A 4 66.09 -38.57 5.25
N LEU A 5 64.90 -38.97 4.79
CA LEU A 5 63.62 -38.37 5.17
C LEU A 5 63.41 -38.44 6.69
N LYS A 6 63.07 -37.29 7.31
CA LYS A 6 62.41 -37.24 8.62
C LYS A 6 60.94 -36.90 8.40
N PHE A 7 60.06 -37.83 8.75
CA PHE A 7 58.62 -37.63 8.86
C PHE A 7 58.31 -36.74 10.08
N ALA A 8 57.53 -35.68 9.88
CA ALA A 8 56.87 -34.93 10.94
C ALA A 8 55.35 -35.21 10.85
N PRO A 9 54.66 -35.50 11.96
CA PRO A 9 53.22 -35.81 11.91
C PRO A 9 52.41 -34.51 11.78
N LEU A 10 51.44 -34.56 10.87
CA LEU A 10 50.43 -33.53 10.64
C LEU A 10 49.45 -33.53 11.81
N VAL A 11 49.44 -32.47 12.64
CA VAL A 11 48.39 -32.26 13.64
C VAL A 11 47.17 -31.65 12.96
N LEU A 12 46.13 -32.45 12.80
CA LEU A 12 44.84 -32.05 12.25
C LEU A 12 44.06 -31.28 13.33
N GLY A 13 43.97 -29.96 13.21
CA GLY A 13 43.12 -29.13 14.07
C GLY A 13 41.65 -29.33 13.72
N LEU A 14 40.89 -30.05 14.55
CA LEU A 14 39.43 -30.06 14.50
C LEU A 14 38.90 -28.68 14.90
N LEU A 15 38.44 -27.88 13.93
CA LEU A 15 37.52 -26.78 14.22
C LEU A 15 36.18 -27.39 14.64
N ALA A 16 35.86 -27.27 15.94
CA ALA A 16 34.52 -27.53 16.44
C ALA A 16 33.56 -26.50 15.83
N CYS A 17 32.79 -26.94 14.84
CA CYS A 17 31.67 -26.18 14.31
C CYS A 17 30.57 -26.19 15.37
N GLY A 18 30.48 -25.13 16.16
CA GLY A 18 29.40 -24.95 17.14
C GLY A 18 28.07 -24.86 16.41
N CYS A 19 27.24 -25.90 16.53
CA CYS A 19 25.83 -25.83 16.16
C CYS A 19 25.14 -24.85 17.12
N THR A 20 24.96 -23.61 16.68
CA THR A 20 24.02 -22.69 17.33
C THR A 20 22.61 -23.18 17.05
N THR A 21 21.88 -23.53 18.10
CA THR A 21 20.44 -23.83 18.02
C THR A 21 19.72 -22.60 17.47
N PRO A 22 18.77 -22.73 16.52
CA PRO A 22 17.99 -21.60 16.07
C PRO A 22 17.17 -21.10 17.26
N GLU A 23 17.44 -19.87 17.68
CA GLU A 23 16.65 -19.18 18.69
C GLU A 23 15.22 -19.10 18.16
N LYS A 24 14.31 -19.90 18.75
CA LYS A 24 12.89 -19.80 18.46
C LYS A 24 12.45 -18.42 18.94
N SER A 25 12.32 -17.47 18.02
CA SER A 25 11.73 -16.17 18.32
C SER A 25 10.30 -16.41 18.80
N VAL A 26 10.09 -16.30 20.11
CA VAL A 26 8.75 -16.40 20.70
C VAL A 26 8.02 -15.13 20.31
N TYR A 27 7.06 -15.25 19.40
CA TYR A 27 6.15 -14.16 19.11
C TYR A 27 5.26 -13.93 20.33
N ILE A 28 5.52 -12.83 21.06
CA ILE A 28 4.65 -12.37 22.14
C ILE A 28 3.57 -11.51 21.49
N TYR A 29 2.31 -11.96 21.61
CA TYR A 29 1.16 -11.20 21.12
C TYR A 29 1.01 -9.92 21.95
N ASP A 30 1.20 -8.77 21.31
CA ASP A 30 0.91 -7.45 21.88
C ASP A 30 -0.56 -7.10 21.58
N PRO A 31 -1.44 -7.10 22.60
CA PRO A 31 -2.86 -6.78 22.42
C PRO A 31 -3.11 -5.31 22.08
N SER A 32 -2.11 -4.43 22.20
CA SER A 32 -2.15 -3.04 21.74
C SER A 32 -1.73 -2.88 20.28
N GLY A 33 -1.08 -3.90 19.71
CA GLY A 33 -0.78 -4.00 18.30
C GLY A 33 -2.02 -4.30 17.45
N PRO A 34 -1.97 -4.05 16.13
CA PRO A 34 -3.06 -4.43 15.26
C PRO A 34 -3.22 -5.96 15.25
N LEU A 35 -4.47 -6.43 15.10
CA LEU A 35 -4.80 -7.86 15.07
C LEU A 35 -3.94 -8.64 14.05
N PRO A 36 -3.66 -9.94 14.30
CA PRO A 36 -2.93 -10.78 13.36
C PRO A 36 -3.57 -10.72 11.96
N GLY A 37 -2.75 -10.55 10.91
CA GLY A 37 -3.22 -10.36 9.53
C GLY A 37 -3.18 -8.91 9.04
N HIS A 38 -2.93 -7.92 9.91
CA HIS A 38 -2.74 -6.53 9.49
C HIS A 38 -1.27 -6.19 9.25
N SER A 39 -0.94 -5.72 8.05
CA SER A 39 0.41 -5.26 7.71
C SER A 39 0.71 -3.93 8.40
N ASN A 40 1.51 -3.93 9.47
CA ASN A 40 2.00 -2.71 10.11
C ASN A 40 3.52 -2.79 10.28
N HIS A 41 4.25 -1.83 9.70
CA HIS A 41 5.71 -1.76 9.75
C HIS A 41 6.09 -0.29 10.05
N GLY A 42 7.01 -0.08 10.99
CA GLY A 42 7.31 1.23 11.62
C GLY A 42 8.00 2.29 10.75
N ASP A 43 8.55 3.32 11.40
CA ASP A 43 9.11 4.52 10.76
C ASP A 43 10.34 4.22 9.91
N ALA A 44 10.18 4.28 8.58
CA ALA A 44 11.25 4.13 7.62
C ALA A 44 11.54 5.46 6.92
N PHE A 45 12.67 6.08 7.20
CA PHE A 45 13.40 6.84 6.18
C PHE A 45 14.87 6.41 6.23
N ASN A 46 15.12 5.34 5.44
CA ASN A 46 16.38 4.77 4.91
C ASN A 46 16.18 3.28 4.54
N ALA A 47 15.01 2.70 4.82
CA ALA A 47 14.63 1.34 4.47
C ALA A 47 13.18 1.27 3.97
N GLY A 48 12.88 1.95 2.85
CA GLY A 48 11.81 1.43 1.99
C GLY A 48 12.26 0.06 1.46
N PRO A 49 11.36 -0.76 0.90
CA PRO A 49 11.78 -2.05 0.38
C PRO A 49 12.92 -1.87 -0.63
N ARG A 50 14.10 -2.39 -0.32
CA ARG A 50 15.34 -2.17 -1.10
C ARG A 50 15.43 -3.06 -2.33
N GLN A 51 14.59 -4.07 -2.39
CA GLN A 51 14.50 -4.99 -3.51
C GLN A 51 13.57 -4.42 -4.58
N ALA A 52 13.92 -4.64 -5.84
CA ALA A 52 13.05 -4.36 -6.96
C ALA A 52 11.71 -5.09 -6.79
N ALA A 53 10.61 -4.42 -7.16
CA ALA A 53 9.34 -5.11 -7.24
C ALA A 53 9.40 -6.13 -8.39
N TYR A 54 8.73 -7.26 -8.19
CA TYR A 54 8.42 -8.19 -9.27
C TYR A 54 6.89 -8.30 -9.41
N PHE A 55 6.44 -8.89 -10.51
CA PHE A 55 5.01 -9.12 -10.69
C PHE A 55 4.55 -10.26 -9.79
N ILE A 56 3.71 -9.91 -8.83
CA ILE A 56 3.08 -10.86 -7.91
C ILE A 56 1.73 -11.21 -8.52
N GLY A 57 1.54 -12.48 -8.87
CA GLY A 57 0.23 -12.95 -9.33
C GLY A 57 -0.83 -12.81 -8.22
N GLY A 58 -2.09 -12.61 -8.61
CA GLY A 58 -3.21 -12.63 -7.65
C GLY A 58 -3.39 -11.37 -6.80
N THR A 59 -2.69 -10.27 -7.08
CA THR A 59 -2.85 -8.99 -6.35
C THR A 59 -4.11 -8.20 -6.74
N GLY A 60 -5.21 -8.89 -7.04
CA GLY A 60 -6.48 -8.30 -7.47
C GLY A 60 -6.51 -7.83 -8.93
N ASN A 61 -7.70 -7.88 -9.54
CA ASN A 61 -7.92 -7.36 -10.89
C ASN A 61 -8.21 -5.86 -10.83
N VAL A 62 -7.19 -5.02 -10.96
CA VAL A 62 -7.29 -3.56 -10.88
C VAL A 62 -6.89 -2.90 -12.20
N SER A 63 -7.65 -1.87 -12.59
CA SER A 63 -7.30 -0.98 -13.70
C SER A 63 -7.34 0.46 -13.22
N PHE A 64 -6.15 1.06 -13.04
CA PHE A 64 -6.00 2.45 -12.66
C PHE A 64 -5.06 3.14 -13.66
N PRO A 65 -5.59 3.68 -14.78
CA PRO A 65 -4.78 4.36 -15.77
C PRO A 65 -4.01 5.54 -15.17
N ILE A 66 -2.72 5.64 -15.49
CA ILE A 66 -1.86 6.78 -15.19
C ILE A 66 -1.23 7.30 -16.48
N THR A 67 -0.89 8.58 -16.51
CA THR A 67 -0.10 9.14 -17.62
C THR A 67 1.32 8.59 -17.56
N THR A 68 1.63 7.63 -18.44
CA THR A 68 2.97 7.04 -18.58
C THR A 68 3.12 6.45 -19.98
N SER A 69 4.34 6.47 -20.53
CA SER A 69 4.68 5.75 -21.76
C SER A 69 5.17 4.32 -21.52
N SER A 70 5.37 3.92 -20.25
CA SER A 70 5.91 2.60 -19.89
C SER A 70 4.77 1.64 -19.53
N PRO A 71 4.47 0.62 -20.37
CA PRO A 71 3.45 -0.36 -20.04
C PRO A 71 3.78 -1.15 -18.76
N LYS A 72 5.08 -1.31 -18.46
CA LYS A 72 5.55 -1.97 -17.24
C LYS A 72 5.27 -1.11 -16.01
N ALA A 73 5.46 0.21 -16.10
CA ALA A 73 5.12 1.14 -15.02
C ALA A 73 3.61 1.12 -14.73
N GLN A 74 2.77 1.15 -15.76
CA GLN A 74 1.31 1.02 -15.61
C GLN A 74 0.91 -0.28 -14.89
N LYS A 75 1.54 -1.42 -15.22
CA LYS A 75 1.27 -2.70 -14.55
C LYS A 75 1.67 -2.69 -13.08
N PHE A 76 2.84 -2.13 -12.73
CA PHE A 76 3.23 -1.99 -11.32
C PHE A 76 2.32 -1.03 -10.56
N PHE A 77 1.84 0.02 -11.21
CA PHE A 77 0.88 0.93 -10.61
C PHE A 77 -0.43 0.21 -10.26
N ASN A 78 -0.99 -0.57 -11.20
CA ASN A 78 -2.19 -1.38 -10.95
C ASN A 78 -1.97 -2.39 -9.83
N GLN A 79 -0.82 -3.08 -9.80
CA GLN A 79 -0.44 -4.01 -8.74
C GLN A 79 -0.40 -3.29 -7.37
N GLY A 80 0.23 -2.11 -7.31
CA GLY A 80 0.29 -1.30 -6.10
C GLY A 80 -1.10 -0.90 -5.58
N VAL A 81 -2.00 -0.49 -6.47
CA VAL A 81 -3.38 -0.16 -6.09
C VAL A 81 -4.15 -1.40 -5.61
N GLY A 82 -3.97 -2.55 -6.26
CA GLY A 82 -4.53 -3.82 -5.78
C GLY A 82 -4.04 -4.19 -4.38
N GLN A 83 -2.75 -3.98 -4.11
CA GLN A 83 -2.15 -4.16 -2.78
C GLN A 83 -2.69 -3.15 -1.75
N LEU A 84 -3.00 -1.91 -2.14
CA LEU A 84 -3.67 -0.95 -1.25
C LEU A 84 -5.06 -1.43 -0.84
N HIS A 85 -5.86 -1.98 -1.76
CA HIS A 85 -7.17 -2.56 -1.44
C HIS A 85 -7.03 -3.82 -0.56
N GLY A 86 -5.96 -4.59 -0.77
CA GLY A 86 -5.57 -5.72 0.08
C GLY A 86 -4.95 -5.35 1.43
N PHE A 87 -4.79 -4.06 1.75
CA PHE A 87 -4.09 -3.56 2.94
C PHE A 87 -2.63 -4.03 3.08
N TRP A 88 -1.98 -4.37 1.96
CA TRP A 88 -0.58 -4.79 1.91
C TRP A 88 0.33 -3.60 1.61
N TYR A 89 0.34 -2.64 2.53
CA TYR A 89 0.92 -1.32 2.33
C TYR A 89 2.42 -1.33 2.00
N LEU A 90 3.19 -2.21 2.64
CA LEU A 90 4.63 -2.33 2.39
C LEU A 90 4.93 -2.74 0.94
N GLU A 91 4.17 -3.70 0.42
CA GLU A 91 4.33 -4.16 -0.97
C GLU A 91 3.79 -3.14 -1.96
N ALA A 92 2.68 -2.48 -1.61
CA ALA A 92 2.15 -1.37 -2.40
C ALA A 92 3.22 -0.29 -2.62
N GLU A 93 3.92 0.13 -1.56
CA GLU A 93 5.03 1.09 -1.69
C GLU A 93 6.16 0.55 -2.58
N ARG A 94 6.53 -0.74 -2.46
CA ARG A 94 7.54 -1.35 -3.35
C ARG A 94 7.11 -1.24 -4.81
N SER A 95 5.86 -1.56 -5.12
CA SER A 95 5.30 -1.46 -6.47
C SER A 95 5.34 -0.02 -7.00
N PHE A 96 4.94 0.98 -6.19
CA PHE A 96 4.98 2.38 -6.61
C PHE A 96 6.41 2.93 -6.76
N ARG A 97 7.36 2.48 -5.95
CA ARG A 97 8.79 2.80 -6.15
C ARG A 97 9.31 2.25 -7.47
N GLN A 98 8.86 1.07 -7.87
CA GLN A 98 9.23 0.49 -9.16
C GLN A 98 8.67 1.30 -10.34
N VAL A 99 7.52 1.95 -10.17
CA VAL A 99 7.00 2.93 -11.14
C VAL A 99 8.01 4.08 -11.32
N LEU A 100 8.56 4.65 -10.24
CA LEU A 100 9.55 5.73 -10.34
C LEU A 100 10.89 5.30 -10.95
N ILE A 101 11.27 4.03 -10.85
CA ILE A 101 12.45 3.50 -11.55
C ILE A 101 12.21 3.47 -13.06
N LEU A 102 10.99 3.16 -13.50
CA LEU A 102 10.61 2.99 -14.90
C LEU A 102 10.13 4.29 -15.57
N ASP A 103 9.57 5.21 -14.78
CA ASP A 103 9.06 6.51 -15.19
C ASP A 103 9.44 7.57 -14.13
N PRO A 104 10.68 8.10 -14.20
CA PRO A 104 11.19 9.02 -13.21
C PRO A 104 10.35 10.29 -13.06
N GLY A 105 9.94 10.55 -11.82
CA GLY A 105 9.15 11.73 -11.47
C GLY A 105 7.66 11.62 -11.80
N ASN A 106 7.15 10.42 -12.12
CA ASN A 106 5.71 10.21 -12.28
C ASN A 106 4.96 10.63 -10.99
N PRO A 107 4.06 11.63 -11.05
CA PRO A 107 3.40 12.18 -9.85
C PRO A 107 2.47 11.16 -9.17
N MET A 108 1.86 10.25 -9.94
CA MET A 108 0.96 9.24 -9.39
C MET A 108 1.71 8.21 -8.55
N ALA A 109 2.97 7.91 -8.88
CA ALA A 109 3.79 7.03 -8.04
C ALA A 109 4.00 7.61 -6.63
N TYR A 110 4.23 8.92 -6.52
CA TYR A 110 4.30 9.61 -5.22
C TYR A 110 2.96 9.58 -4.47
N TRP A 111 1.85 9.79 -5.18
CA TRP A 111 0.51 9.59 -4.60
C TRP A 111 0.31 8.17 -4.05
N GLY A 112 0.71 7.15 -4.80
CA GLY A 112 0.59 5.75 -4.39
C GLY A 112 1.43 5.44 -3.13
N MET A 113 2.68 5.93 -3.09
CA MET A 113 3.52 5.81 -1.90
C MET A 113 2.91 6.55 -0.69
N ALA A 114 2.28 7.72 -0.90
CA ALA A 114 1.59 8.42 0.18
C ALA A 114 0.39 7.62 0.71
N MET A 115 -0.41 7.01 -0.18
CA MET A 115 -1.52 6.11 0.17
C MET A 115 -1.05 4.90 0.98
N ALA A 116 0.12 4.34 0.62
CA ALA A 116 0.74 3.23 1.34
C ALA A 116 1.24 3.62 2.75
N ASN A 117 1.44 4.91 3.03
CA ASN A 117 1.95 5.39 4.31
C ASN A 117 0.85 5.93 5.24
N ASN A 118 -0.35 5.33 5.21
CA ASN A 118 -1.50 5.85 5.97
C ASN A 118 -1.31 5.85 7.51
N GLY A 119 -0.42 4.99 8.04
CA GLY A 119 -0.01 4.96 9.44
C GLY A 119 1.12 5.93 9.77
N ASN A 120 1.78 6.51 8.77
CA ASN A 120 2.90 7.43 8.91
C ASN A 120 2.57 8.78 8.26
N SER A 121 1.81 9.61 8.98
CA SER A 121 1.29 10.88 8.43
C SER A 121 2.39 11.86 8.03
N LYS A 122 3.56 11.85 8.70
CA LYS A 122 4.68 12.74 8.34
C LYS A 122 5.27 12.36 6.99
N ARG A 123 5.49 11.05 6.78
CA ARG A 123 5.99 10.50 5.51
C ARG A 123 4.98 10.69 4.37
N ALA A 124 3.71 10.33 4.60
CA ALA A 124 2.65 10.51 3.61
C ALA A 124 2.53 11.98 3.16
N LYS A 125 2.64 12.92 4.10
CA LYS A 125 2.66 14.36 3.78
C LYS A 125 3.79 14.75 2.84
N GLY A 126 5.04 14.38 3.15
CA GLY A 126 6.17 14.71 2.26
C GLY A 126 6.06 14.09 0.86
N LEU A 127 5.52 12.87 0.77
CA LEU A 127 5.29 12.19 -0.51
C LEU A 127 4.20 12.87 -1.34
N ILE A 128 3.07 13.24 -0.72
CA ILE A 128 1.98 13.88 -1.46
C ILE A 128 2.32 15.33 -1.84
N GLU A 129 3.10 16.04 -1.02
CA GLU A 129 3.66 17.35 -1.40
C GLU A 129 4.52 17.21 -2.66
N LYS A 130 5.36 16.17 -2.76
CA LYS A 130 6.12 15.91 -3.99
C LYS A 130 5.23 15.63 -5.18
N ALA A 131 4.17 14.82 -5.03
CA ALA A 131 3.20 14.58 -6.09
C ALA A 131 2.53 15.88 -6.57
N GLU A 132 2.15 16.75 -5.64
CA GLU A 132 1.51 18.04 -5.92
C GLU A 132 2.44 18.98 -6.71
N THR A 133 3.76 18.98 -6.44
CA THR A 133 4.73 19.78 -7.23
C THR A 133 4.86 19.32 -8.68
N GLU A 134 4.57 18.05 -8.97
CA GLU A 134 4.74 17.44 -10.30
C GLU A 134 3.40 17.16 -11.00
N LYS A 135 2.27 17.56 -10.40
CA LYS A 135 0.93 17.11 -10.80
C LYS A 135 0.55 17.49 -12.23
N GLU A 136 1.14 18.53 -12.80
CA GLU A 136 0.88 18.94 -14.18
C GLU A 136 1.40 17.93 -15.22
N ARG A 137 2.24 16.97 -14.81
CA ARG A 137 2.71 15.86 -15.65
C ARG A 137 1.70 14.71 -15.82
N THR A 138 0.61 14.71 -15.05
CA THR A 138 -0.50 13.76 -15.23
C THR A 138 -1.72 14.46 -15.81
N ASP A 139 -2.64 13.68 -16.36
CA ASP A 139 -3.95 14.15 -16.81
C ASP A 139 -4.82 14.76 -15.69
N GLU A 140 -5.99 15.29 -16.08
CA GLU A 140 -6.92 15.90 -15.13
C GLU A 140 -7.33 14.93 -14.02
N ARG A 141 -7.61 13.67 -14.37
CA ARG A 141 -8.01 12.64 -13.42
C ARG A 141 -6.93 12.44 -12.36
N GLY A 142 -5.67 12.26 -12.77
CA GLY A 142 -4.54 12.12 -11.85
C GLY A 142 -4.35 13.33 -10.95
N ARG A 143 -4.49 14.57 -11.50
CA ARG A 143 -4.44 15.79 -10.69
C ARG A 143 -5.50 15.80 -9.60
N MET A 144 -6.73 15.38 -9.90
CA MET A 144 -7.80 15.30 -8.91
C MET A 144 -7.47 14.30 -7.80
N TRP A 145 -6.90 13.13 -8.12
CA TRP A 145 -6.47 12.14 -7.12
C TRP A 145 -5.38 12.69 -6.19
N ILE A 146 -4.40 13.38 -6.76
CA ILE A 146 -3.31 14.02 -6.01
C ILE A 146 -3.86 15.09 -5.07
N SER A 147 -4.63 16.05 -5.61
CA SER A 147 -5.16 17.16 -4.81
C SER A 147 -6.16 16.71 -3.74
N ALA A 148 -6.91 15.62 -3.99
CA ALA A 148 -7.78 15.02 -2.98
C ALA A 148 -6.97 14.53 -1.77
N LEU A 149 -5.88 13.79 -2.01
CA LEU A 149 -5.05 13.26 -0.93
C LEU A 149 -4.21 14.35 -0.25
N ASP A 150 -3.71 15.34 -1.01
CA ASP A 150 -3.03 16.50 -0.44
C ASP A 150 -3.94 17.26 0.53
N THR A 151 -5.21 17.46 0.18
CA THR A 151 -6.21 18.09 1.08
C THR A 151 -6.30 17.37 2.43
N TYR A 152 -6.13 16.05 2.46
CA TYR A 152 -6.14 15.27 3.69
C TYR A 152 -4.86 15.45 4.54
N HIS A 153 -3.69 15.64 3.93
CA HIS A 153 -2.39 15.66 4.63
C HIS A 153 -1.81 17.06 4.86
N ARG A 154 -2.12 18.04 4.01
CA ARG A 154 -1.53 19.39 3.99
C ARG A 154 -1.48 20.06 5.35
N ASN A 155 -2.62 20.10 6.05
CA ASN A 155 -2.76 20.79 7.33
C ASN A 155 -3.18 19.83 8.45
N PRO A 156 -2.23 19.16 9.12
CA PRO A 156 -2.54 18.20 10.18
C PRO A 156 -3.14 18.85 11.44
N LYS A 157 -3.10 20.18 11.56
CA LYS A 157 -3.74 20.92 12.68
C LYS A 157 -5.27 20.93 12.57
N ILE A 158 -5.82 20.69 11.37
CA ILE A 158 -7.28 20.56 11.19
C ILE A 158 -7.72 19.22 11.79
N ASP A 159 -8.85 19.25 12.49
CA ASP A 159 -9.51 18.08 13.05
C ASP A 159 -9.58 16.92 12.03
N LYS A 160 -9.27 15.71 12.52
CA LYS A 160 -9.18 14.50 11.69
C LYS A 160 -10.50 14.22 10.96
N LYS A 161 -11.65 14.37 11.62
CA LYS A 161 -12.96 14.10 10.99
C LYS A 161 -13.26 15.11 9.90
N LYS A 162 -12.92 16.38 10.09
CA LYS A 162 -13.03 17.42 9.05
C LYS A 162 -12.18 17.07 7.83
N ARG A 163 -10.92 16.64 8.03
CA ARG A 163 -10.03 16.20 6.93
C ARG A 163 -10.58 14.97 6.21
N GLN A 164 -11.04 13.96 6.95
CA GLN A 164 -11.67 12.76 6.39
C GLN A 164 -12.92 13.10 5.56
N SER A 165 -13.75 14.03 6.02
CA SER A 165 -14.94 14.49 5.31
C SER A 165 -14.57 15.23 4.02
N ALA A 166 -13.59 16.13 4.07
CA ALA A 166 -13.10 16.83 2.88
C ALA A 166 -12.53 15.86 1.83
N TYR A 167 -11.76 14.87 2.28
CA TYR A 167 -11.21 13.84 1.40
C TYR A 167 -12.32 12.98 0.77
N LEU A 168 -13.28 12.52 1.56
CA LEU A 168 -14.44 11.77 1.07
C LEU A 168 -15.24 12.57 0.03
N LYS A 169 -15.44 13.88 0.27
CA LYS A 169 -16.10 14.77 -0.71
C LYS A 169 -15.32 14.83 -2.02
N ALA A 170 -14.00 14.94 -1.97
CA ALA A 170 -13.16 14.95 -3.16
C ALA A 170 -13.23 13.61 -3.92
N LEU A 171 -13.19 12.47 -3.23
CA LEU A 171 -13.34 11.15 -3.84
C LEU A 171 -14.70 10.98 -4.52
N ARG A 172 -15.79 11.43 -3.88
CA ARG A 172 -17.13 11.43 -4.49
C ARG A 172 -17.20 12.31 -5.73
N HIS A 173 -16.50 13.44 -5.72
CA HIS A 173 -16.42 14.31 -6.89
C HIS A 173 -15.72 13.62 -8.06
N ILE A 174 -14.58 12.93 -7.81
CA ILE A 174 -13.91 12.11 -8.84
C ILE A 174 -14.87 11.04 -9.37
N SER A 175 -15.52 10.28 -8.48
CA SER A 175 -16.45 9.21 -8.85
C SER A 175 -17.65 9.72 -9.65
N SER A 176 -18.13 10.94 -9.38
CA SER A 176 -19.22 11.55 -10.15
C SER A 176 -18.76 12.05 -11.52
N LYS A 177 -17.54 12.56 -11.63
CA LYS A 177 -16.97 13.06 -12.89
C LYS A 177 -16.55 11.91 -13.82
N TYR A 178 -16.09 10.79 -13.24
CA TYR A 178 -15.68 9.59 -13.95
C TYR A 178 -16.52 8.38 -13.48
N PRO A 179 -17.78 8.23 -13.93
CA PRO A 179 -18.68 7.18 -13.43
C PRO A 179 -18.24 5.75 -13.75
N GLU A 180 -17.39 5.58 -14.76
CA GLU A 180 -16.78 4.30 -15.15
C GLU A 180 -15.51 3.97 -14.37
N ASP A 181 -15.00 4.91 -13.57
CA ASP A 181 -13.84 4.71 -12.71
C ASP A 181 -14.22 3.86 -11.48
N LEU A 182 -13.98 2.55 -11.58
CA LEU A 182 -14.22 1.60 -10.51
C LEU A 182 -13.40 1.93 -9.24
N GLU A 183 -12.19 2.44 -9.42
CA GLU A 183 -11.29 2.76 -8.32
C GLU A 183 -11.81 3.96 -7.51
N ALA A 184 -12.37 4.96 -8.19
CA ALA A 184 -13.04 6.08 -7.51
C ALA A 184 -14.18 5.60 -6.59
N LYS A 185 -15.04 4.69 -7.09
CA LYS A 185 -16.12 4.09 -6.29
C LYS A 185 -15.57 3.23 -5.15
N ALA A 186 -14.56 2.40 -5.42
CA ALA A 186 -13.93 1.54 -4.44
C ALA A 186 -13.31 2.35 -3.30
N PHE A 187 -12.55 3.41 -3.59
CA PHE A 187 -11.97 4.28 -2.58
C PHE A 187 -13.01 5.11 -1.82
N VAL A 188 -14.15 5.48 -2.43
CA VAL A 188 -15.29 6.06 -1.69
C VAL A 188 -15.81 5.08 -0.64
N ALA A 189 -16.07 3.82 -1.02
CA ALA A 189 -16.53 2.79 -0.10
C ALA A 189 -15.52 2.54 1.02
N LEU A 190 -14.23 2.42 0.69
CA LEU A 190 -13.16 2.24 1.66
C LEU A 190 -13.05 3.43 2.63
N GLN A 191 -13.19 4.66 2.14
CA GLN A 191 -13.13 5.85 3.00
C GLN A 191 -14.34 5.94 3.93
N LEU A 192 -15.54 5.57 3.47
CA LEU A 192 -16.72 5.47 4.32
C LEU A 192 -16.53 4.44 5.43
N TYR A 193 -16.03 3.24 5.07
CA TYR A 193 -15.68 2.20 6.03
C TYR A 193 -14.67 2.71 7.08
N ARG A 194 -13.58 3.36 6.64
CA ARG A 194 -12.54 3.93 7.53
C ARG A 194 -13.03 5.07 8.42
N ASN A 195 -14.05 5.80 8.00
CA ASN A 195 -14.69 6.83 8.84
C ASN A 195 -15.51 6.22 9.99
N GLY A 196 -15.72 4.90 9.95
CA GLY A 196 -16.32 4.11 11.02
C GLY A 196 -17.81 3.86 10.81
N VAL A 197 -18.19 2.59 10.84
CA VAL A 197 -19.58 2.11 10.80
C VAL A 197 -20.06 1.52 12.13
N LYS A 198 -19.13 1.21 13.05
CA LYS A 198 -19.45 0.58 14.34
C LYS A 198 -20.40 1.47 15.16
N GLY A 199 -21.49 0.88 15.64
CA GLY A 199 -22.53 1.59 16.40
C GLY A 199 -23.39 2.55 15.55
N LYS A 200 -23.27 2.51 14.22
CA LYS A 200 -24.18 3.20 13.30
C LYS A 200 -25.39 2.32 12.98
N LYS A 201 -26.44 2.96 12.44
CA LYS A 201 -27.64 2.29 11.95
C LYS A 201 -27.31 1.35 10.79
N THR A 202 -28.14 0.32 10.61
CA THR A 202 -27.99 -0.69 9.54
C THR A 202 -27.89 -0.08 8.14
N ASP A 203 -28.64 1.00 7.88
CA ASP A 203 -28.62 1.75 6.61
C ASP A 203 -27.21 2.20 6.19
N HIS A 204 -26.31 2.46 7.12
CA HIS A 204 -24.93 2.84 6.83
C HIS A 204 -24.14 1.67 6.22
N TYR A 205 -24.31 0.47 6.77
CA TYR A 205 -23.65 -0.74 6.25
C TYR A 205 -24.14 -1.06 4.85
N GLU A 206 -25.46 -1.09 4.66
CA GLU A 206 -26.10 -1.35 3.36
C GLU A 206 -25.71 -0.32 2.30
N SER A 207 -25.57 0.96 2.68
CA SER A 207 -25.14 2.01 1.74
C SER A 207 -23.71 1.81 1.23
N ILE A 208 -22.81 1.31 2.07
CA ILE A 208 -21.42 1.01 1.67
C ILE A 208 -21.39 -0.28 0.85
N ASP A 209 -22.12 -1.32 1.27
CA ASP A 209 -22.21 -2.59 0.54
C ASP A 209 -22.79 -2.39 -0.86
N LYS A 210 -23.76 -1.48 -1.02
CA LYS A 210 -24.30 -1.10 -2.33
C LYS A 210 -23.23 -0.53 -3.26
N ILE A 211 -22.39 0.40 -2.77
CA ILE A 211 -21.29 0.98 -3.58
C ILE A 211 -20.29 -0.12 -3.98
N ILE A 212 -19.98 -1.03 -3.05
CA ILE A 212 -19.11 -2.18 -3.34
C ILE A 212 -19.76 -3.09 -4.39
N GLY A 213 -21.05 -3.37 -4.28
CA GLY A 213 -21.83 -4.16 -5.23
C GLY A 213 -21.80 -3.58 -6.64
N GLU A 214 -21.85 -2.26 -6.80
CA GLU A 214 -21.69 -1.61 -8.12
C GLU A 214 -20.31 -1.87 -8.74
N VAL A 215 -19.25 -1.87 -7.94
CA VAL A 215 -17.89 -2.20 -8.41
C VAL A 215 -17.81 -3.67 -8.82
N LEU A 216 -18.31 -4.57 -7.96
CA LEU A 216 -18.27 -6.01 -8.18
C LEU A 216 -19.15 -6.48 -9.34
N ALA A 217 -20.24 -5.80 -9.62
CA ALA A 217 -21.08 -6.08 -10.79
C ALA A 217 -20.32 -5.86 -12.11
N LYS A 218 -19.40 -4.89 -12.16
CA LYS A 218 -18.55 -4.61 -13.33
C LYS A 218 -17.24 -5.40 -13.32
N ASN A 219 -16.70 -5.67 -12.14
CA ASN A 219 -15.47 -6.42 -11.96
C ASN A 219 -15.58 -7.39 -10.77
N PRO A 220 -16.07 -8.62 -10.99
CA PRO A 220 -16.27 -9.61 -9.93
C PRO A 220 -14.99 -10.03 -9.19
N MET A 221 -13.82 -9.79 -9.79
CA MET A 221 -12.50 -10.11 -9.21
C MET A 221 -11.79 -8.88 -8.62
N HIS A 222 -12.49 -7.76 -8.43
CA HIS A 222 -11.94 -6.57 -7.83
C HIS A 222 -11.59 -6.83 -6.33
N PRO A 223 -10.44 -6.36 -5.82
CA PRO A 223 -10.00 -6.62 -4.44
C PRO A 223 -10.85 -5.95 -3.34
N CYS A 224 -11.90 -5.20 -3.71
CA CYS A 224 -12.81 -4.57 -2.75
C CYS A 224 -13.59 -5.57 -1.90
N HIS A 225 -13.64 -6.84 -2.31
CA HIS A 225 -14.14 -7.94 -1.48
C HIS A 225 -13.53 -7.95 -0.08
N HIS A 226 -12.26 -7.56 0.05
CA HIS A 226 -11.56 -7.57 1.34
C HIS A 226 -12.26 -6.72 2.39
N TYR A 227 -12.49 -5.44 2.10
CA TYR A 227 -13.19 -4.57 3.05
C TYR A 227 -14.71 -4.75 3.01
N ARG A 228 -15.26 -5.47 2.02
CA ARG A 228 -16.64 -5.96 2.09
C ARG A 228 -16.81 -7.00 3.20
N ILE A 229 -15.88 -7.96 3.30
CA ILE A 229 -15.90 -8.96 4.38
C ILE A 229 -15.82 -8.24 5.73
N HIS A 230 -14.84 -7.35 5.89
CA HIS A 230 -14.65 -6.60 7.14
C HIS A 230 -15.75 -5.59 7.46
N LEU A 231 -16.55 -5.18 6.47
CA LEU A 231 -17.74 -4.38 6.71
C LEU A 231 -18.76 -5.15 7.56
N TRP A 232 -18.80 -6.49 7.46
CA TRP A 232 -19.80 -7.33 8.12
C TRP A 232 -19.28 -8.12 9.33
N ASP A 233 -18.00 -8.01 9.70
CA ASP A 233 -17.39 -8.72 10.86
C ASP A 233 -18.08 -8.49 12.22
N HIS A 234 -18.91 -7.45 12.33
CA HIS A 234 -19.48 -6.99 13.59
C HIS A 234 -21.01 -6.92 13.57
N LYS A 235 -21.63 -7.62 12.61
CA LYS A 235 -23.07 -7.65 12.37
C LYS A 235 -23.68 -8.97 12.81
#